data_AF-A0A353DPR8-F1
#
_entry.id   AF-A0A353DPR8-F1
#
_cell.length_a   1.000
_cell.length_b   1.000
_cell.length_c   1.000
_cell.angle_alpha   90.00
_cell.angle_beta   90.00
_cell.angle_gamma   90.00
#
_symmetry.space_group_name_H-M   'P 1'
#
loop_
_entity.id
_entity.type
_entity.pdbx_description
1 polymer ?
#
loop_
_entity_poly.entity_id
_entity_poly.type
_entity_poly.pdbx_seq_one_letter_code
_entity_poly.pdbx_strand_id
1 'polypeptide(L)'
;AVAATLVHKAVGDQLTCIFVNNGLMRRGEPDRVKETFEKYMDINFIFSESTERFLTGLAGVIDPERKRKIIGEEFINVFDEEASKLGAVDFLTQGTLYPDVIESKTSDNSVSATIKTHHNVGGLPDHMKMELVEPL
;
A
#
# COMPACT_ATOMS: atom_id res chain seq x y z
N ALA A 1 -1.25 3.17 9.86
CA ALA A 1 -1.89 3.94 10.93
C ALA A 1 -0.96 5.03 11.48
N VAL A 2 0.19 4.69 12.11
CA VAL A 2 1.10 5.70 12.70
C VAL A 2 1.59 6.73 11.70
N ALA A 3 2.15 6.30 10.55
CA ALA A 3 2.59 7.23 9.49
C ALA A 3 1.46 8.16 9.01
N ALA A 4 0.26 7.62 8.76
CA ALA A 4 -0.91 8.40 8.36
C ALA A 4 -1.28 9.46 9.41
N THR A 5 -1.33 9.09 10.69
CA THR A 5 -1.60 10.04 11.78
C THR A 5 -0.51 11.10 11.89
N LEU A 6 0.76 10.74 11.73
CA LEU A 6 1.89 11.67 11.80
C LEU A 6 1.86 12.68 10.65
N VAL A 7 1.65 12.21 9.42
CA VAL A 7 1.56 13.07 8.24
C VAL A 7 0.31 13.95 8.29
N HIS A 8 -0.84 13.40 8.68
CA HIS A 8 -2.06 14.22 8.83
C HIS A 8 -1.87 15.36 9.83
N LYS A 9 -1.19 15.11 10.96
CA LYS A 9 -0.85 16.18 11.92
C LYS A 9 0.04 17.26 11.32
N ALA A 10 0.83 16.95 10.30
CA ALA A 10 1.74 17.88 9.65
C ALA A 10 1.09 18.66 8.49
N VAL A 11 0.27 18.01 7.67
CA VAL A 11 -0.27 18.59 6.42
C VAL A 11 -1.79 18.71 6.35
N GLY A 12 -2.51 18.23 7.38
CA GLY A 12 -3.96 18.30 7.48
C GLY A 12 -4.68 17.55 6.36
N ASP A 13 -5.64 18.23 5.74
CA ASP A 13 -6.54 17.69 4.71
C ASP A 13 -5.85 17.40 3.37
N GLN A 14 -4.57 17.78 3.22
CA GLN A 14 -3.77 17.41 2.05
C GLN A 14 -3.45 15.91 2.02
N LEU A 15 -3.56 15.21 3.15
CA LEU A 15 -3.39 13.76 3.18
C LEU A 15 -4.69 13.05 2.79
N THR A 16 -4.62 12.25 1.73
CA THR A 16 -5.63 11.22 1.42
C THR A 16 -5.05 9.83 1.66
N CYS A 17 -5.72 9.04 2.49
CA CYS A 17 -5.38 7.65 2.73
C CYS A 17 -6.26 6.74 1.85
N ILE A 18 -5.62 5.89 1.04
CA ILE A 18 -6.31 4.86 0.25
C ILE A 18 -6.12 3.52 0.94
N PHE A 19 -7.22 2.85 1.28
CA PHE A 19 -7.24 1.49 1.80
C PHE A 19 -7.81 0.55 0.75
N VAL A 20 -6.99 -0.40 0.28
CA VAL A 20 -7.39 -1.42 -0.68
C VAL A 20 -7.80 -2.69 0.05
N ASN A 21 -9.09 -2.98 0.10
CA ASN A 21 -9.58 -4.27 0.57
C ASN A 21 -9.39 -5.33 -0.53
N ASN A 22 -8.36 -6.15 -0.39
CA ASN A 22 -8.02 -7.22 -1.34
C ASN A 22 -8.75 -8.55 -1.06
N GLY A 23 -9.60 -8.62 -0.02
CA GLY A 23 -10.33 -9.84 0.34
C GLY A 23 -9.51 -10.92 1.06
N LEU A 24 -8.24 -10.65 1.38
CA LEU A 24 -7.31 -11.58 2.04
C LEU A 24 -7.01 -11.19 3.50
N MET A 25 -7.74 -10.21 4.02
CA MET A 25 -7.60 -9.68 5.38
C MET A 25 -8.25 -10.60 6.42
N ARG A 26 -7.97 -10.37 7.71
CA ARG A 26 -8.63 -11.13 8.79
C ARG A 26 -10.10 -10.76 8.91
N ARG A 27 -10.89 -11.66 9.50
CA ARG A 27 -12.33 -11.47 9.71
C ARG A 27 -12.61 -10.16 10.46
N GLY A 28 -13.42 -9.29 9.85
CA GLY A 28 -13.83 -7.99 10.41
C GLY A 28 -12.72 -6.94 10.47
N GLU A 29 -11.54 -7.21 9.90
CA GLU A 29 -10.45 -6.24 9.86
C GLU A 29 -10.74 -5.05 8.94
N PRO A 30 -11.25 -5.23 7.70
CA PRO A 30 -11.57 -4.10 6.82
C PRO A 30 -12.61 -3.16 7.45
N ASP A 31 -13.67 -3.71 8.05
CA ASP A 31 -14.73 -2.93 8.70
C ASP A 31 -14.19 -2.11 9.87
N ARG A 32 -13.34 -2.72 10.70
CA ARG A 32 -12.69 -2.03 11.83
C ARG A 32 -11.77 -0.91 11.36
N VAL A 33 -11.01 -1.12 10.29
CA VAL A 33 -10.15 -0.08 9.71
C VAL A 33 -11.00 1.07 9.19
N LYS A 34 -12.02 0.76 8.39
CA LYS A 34 -12.96 1.76 7.86
C LYS A 34 -13.61 2.57 8.98
N GLU A 35 -14.15 1.89 9.99
CA GLU A 35 -14.75 2.54 11.16
C GLU A 35 -13.75 3.42 11.92
N THR A 36 -12.50 2.95 12.07
CA THR A 36 -11.45 3.71 12.75
C THR A 36 -11.16 5.02 12.04
N PHE A 37 -10.99 4.96 10.71
CA PHE A 37 -10.72 6.15 9.91
C PHE A 37 -11.95 7.07 9.86
N GLU A 38 -13.13 6.57 9.50
CA GLU A 38 -14.33 7.41 9.32
C GLU A 38 -14.85 8.04 10.62
N LYS A 39 -14.77 7.35 11.77
CA LYS A 39 -15.35 7.86 13.03
C LYS A 39 -14.37 8.59 13.92
N TYR A 40 -13.09 8.24 13.87
CA TYR A 40 -12.11 8.70 14.86
C TYR A 40 -10.95 9.47 14.25
N MET A 41 -10.82 9.50 12.92
CA MET A 41 -9.78 10.28 12.25
C MET A 41 -10.42 11.25 11.25
N ASP A 42 -10.14 12.54 11.39
CA ASP A 42 -10.60 13.55 10.43
C ASP A 42 -9.68 13.56 9.18
N ILE A 43 -9.48 12.38 8.58
CA ILE A 43 -8.54 12.15 7.47
C ILE A 43 -9.34 11.79 6.23
N ASN A 44 -9.03 12.42 5.09
CA ASN A 44 -9.58 12.01 3.80
C ASN A 44 -9.27 10.53 3.55
N PHE A 45 -10.31 9.71 3.44
CA PHE A 45 -10.18 8.26 3.41
C PHE A 45 -10.96 7.67 2.25
N ILE A 46 -10.26 6.90 1.41
CA ILE A 46 -10.84 6.14 0.30
C ILE A 46 -10.78 4.66 0.67
N PHE A 47 -11.94 4.03 0.78
CA PHE A 47 -12.05 2.59 0.92
C PHE A 47 -12.34 1.97 -0.45
N SER A 48 -11.34 1.31 -1.04
CA SER A 48 -11.49 0.59 -2.31
C SER A 48 -11.84 -0.88 -2.03
N GLU A 49 -13.06 -1.27 -2.39
CA GLU A 49 -13.51 -2.66 -2.31
C GLU A 49 -13.09 -3.41 -3.57
N SER A 50 -12.06 -4.23 -3.47
CA SER A 50 -11.45 -4.95 -4.60
C SER A 50 -11.41 -6.47 -4.39
N THR A 51 -12.13 -7.00 -3.41
CA THR A 51 -12.11 -8.44 -3.06
C THR A 51 -12.34 -9.34 -4.28
N GLU A 52 -13.37 -9.08 -5.09
CA GLU A 52 -13.69 -9.91 -6.25
C GLU A 52 -12.56 -9.93 -7.28
N ARG A 53 -11.93 -8.78 -7.51
CA ARG A 53 -10.82 -8.61 -8.48
C ARG A 53 -9.61 -9.47 -8.08
N PHE A 54 -9.19 -9.38 -6.83
CA PHE A 54 -8.07 -10.19 -6.31
C PHE A 54 -8.39 -11.67 -6.27
N LEU A 55 -9.57 -12.06 -5.78
CA LEU A 55 -9.96 -13.48 -5.69
C LEU A 55 -10.09 -14.12 -7.08
N THR A 56 -10.60 -13.38 -8.07
CA THR A 56 -10.66 -13.81 -9.46
C THR A 56 -9.26 -13.99 -10.05
N GLY A 57 -8.35 -13.04 -9.83
CA GLY A 57 -6.95 -13.15 -10.26
C GLY A 57 -6.20 -14.33 -9.64
N LEU A 58 -6.60 -14.75 -8.44
CA LEU A 58 -6.00 -15.88 -7.72
C LEU A 58 -6.66 -17.24 -8.02
N ALA A 59 -7.75 -17.27 -8.79
CA ALA A 59 -8.47 -18.49 -9.10
C ALA A 59 -7.57 -19.52 -9.80
N GLY A 60 -7.46 -20.72 -9.22
CA GLY A 60 -6.64 -21.81 -9.76
C GLY A 60 -5.13 -21.63 -9.62
N VAL A 61 -4.65 -20.53 -9.01
CA VAL A 61 -3.22 -20.31 -8.79
C VAL A 61 -2.78 -21.09 -7.55
N ILE A 62 -1.80 -21.98 -7.72
CA ILE A 62 -1.27 -22.81 -6.63
C ILE A 62 0.11 -22.30 -6.19
N ASP A 63 0.96 -21.93 -7.15
CA ASP A 63 2.33 -21.49 -6.91
C ASP A 63 2.39 -20.21 -6.05
N PRO A 64 3.10 -20.22 -4.91
CA PRO A 64 3.11 -19.10 -3.97
C PRO A 64 3.79 -17.85 -4.54
N GLU A 65 4.85 -17.99 -5.34
CA GLU A 65 5.51 -16.83 -5.95
C GLU A 65 4.59 -16.16 -6.98
N ARG A 66 3.84 -16.95 -7.75
CA ARG A 66 2.83 -16.44 -8.68
C ARG A 66 1.71 -15.72 -7.94
N LYS A 67 1.24 -16.23 -6.79
CA LYS A 67 0.27 -15.51 -5.95
C LYS A 67 0.81 -14.16 -5.49
N ARG A 68 2.05 -14.10 -5.00
CA ARG A 68 2.68 -12.83 -4.57
C ARG A 68 2.72 -11.80 -5.69
N LYS A 69 3.17 -12.21 -6.89
CA LYS A 69 3.20 -11.31 -8.06
C LYS A 69 1.82 -10.79 -8.43
N ILE A 70 0.82 -11.66 -8.50
CA ILE A 70 -0.57 -11.25 -8.82
C ILE A 70 -1.10 -10.27 -7.79
N ILE A 71 -0.91 -10.56 -6.49
CA ILE A 71 -1.37 -9.67 -5.42
C ILE A 71 -0.66 -8.32 -5.48
N GLY A 72 0.66 -8.30 -5.71
CA GLY A 72 1.43 -7.06 -5.81
C GLY A 72 1.04 -6.21 -7.01
N GLU A 73 0.97 -6.81 -8.20
CA GLU A 73 0.55 -6.16 -9.45
C GLU A 73 -0.87 -5.58 -9.29
N GLU A 74 -1.81 -6.36 -8.77
CA GLU A 74 -3.19 -5.93 -8.63
C GLU A 74 -3.36 -4.81 -7.58
N PHE A 75 -2.59 -4.87 -6.49
CA PHE A 75 -2.57 -3.80 -5.49
C PHE A 75 -2.11 -2.48 -6.09
N ILE A 76 -1.03 -2.50 -6.89
CA ILE A 76 -0.51 -1.31 -7.56
C ILE A 76 -1.55 -0.76 -8.54
N ASN A 77 -2.18 -1.62 -9.36
CA ASN A 77 -3.21 -1.19 -10.32
C ASN A 77 -4.39 -0.51 -9.63
N VAL A 78 -4.94 -1.14 -8.58
CA VAL A 78 -6.06 -0.55 -7.82
C VAL A 78 -5.63 0.76 -7.15
N PHE A 79 -4.44 0.80 -6.55
CA PHE A 79 -3.94 2.02 -5.92
C PHE A 79 -3.79 3.16 -6.93
N ASP A 80 -3.25 2.89 -8.12
CA ASP A 80 -3.11 3.86 -9.21
C ASP A 80 -4.47 4.36 -9.71
N GLU A 81 -5.42 3.45 -9.90
CA GLU A 81 -6.79 3.78 -10.28
C GLU A 81 -7.44 4.72 -9.27
N GLU A 82 -7.28 4.47 -7.97
CA GLU A 82 -7.81 5.38 -6.94
C GLU A 82 -7.04 6.70 -6.85
N ALA A 83 -5.70 6.67 -6.94
CA ALA A 83 -4.86 7.87 -6.88
C ALA A 83 -5.12 8.81 -8.06
N SER A 84 -5.31 8.27 -9.27
CA SER A 84 -5.59 9.07 -10.48
C SER A 84 -6.89 9.87 -10.39
N LYS A 85 -7.86 9.45 -9.56
CA LYS A 85 -9.11 10.17 -9.30
C LYS A 85 -8.92 11.41 -8.43
N LEU A 86 -7.81 11.50 -7.69
CA LEU A 86 -7.50 12.61 -6.78
C LEU A 86 -6.92 13.84 -7.51
N GLY A 87 -6.63 13.71 -8.81
CA GLY A 87 -5.98 14.77 -9.58
C GLY A 87 -4.46 14.72 -9.42
N ALA A 88 -3.82 15.89 -9.30
CA ALA A 88 -2.38 15.98 -9.15
C ALA A 88 -1.97 15.65 -7.71
N VAL A 89 -1.12 14.63 -7.56
CA VAL A 89 -0.51 14.22 -6.29
C VAL A 89 1.00 14.18 -6.48
N ASP A 90 1.72 15.04 -5.75
CA ASP A 90 3.17 15.16 -5.88
C ASP A 90 3.93 14.19 -4.96
N PHE A 91 3.30 13.72 -3.87
CA PHE A 91 3.97 12.96 -2.82
C PHE A 91 3.25 11.64 -2.51
N LEU A 92 4.05 10.58 -2.27
CA LEU A 92 3.58 9.30 -1.74
C LEU A 92 4.23 9.04 -0.37
N THR A 93 3.40 8.89 0.67
CA THR A 93 3.89 8.53 2.00
C THR A 93 4.01 7.02 2.17
N GLN A 94 5.12 6.55 2.72
CA GLN A 94 5.31 5.15 3.13
C GLN A 94 5.74 5.05 4.59
N GLY A 95 5.22 4.05 5.29
CA GLY A 95 5.59 3.77 6.69
C GLY A 95 6.82 2.88 6.86
N THR A 96 7.78 2.94 5.94
CA THR A 96 9.03 2.17 5.97
C THR A 96 9.78 2.43 7.29
N LEU A 97 10.30 1.39 7.95
CA LEU A 97 11.04 1.53 9.20
C LEU A 97 12.56 1.45 8.99
N TYR A 98 13.35 1.99 9.91
CA TYR A 98 14.82 1.98 9.83
C TYR A 98 15.48 0.59 9.64
N PRO A 99 15.00 -0.52 10.25
CA PRO A 99 15.50 -1.86 9.94
C PRO A 99 15.34 -2.23 8.44
N ASP A 100 14.26 -1.81 7.80
CA ASP A 100 13.99 -2.06 6.37
C ASP A 100 15.00 -1.32 5.47
N VAL A 101 15.54 -0.19 5.93
CA VAL A 101 16.59 0.60 5.27
C VAL A 101 17.98 -0.01 5.44
N ILE A 102 18.26 -0.68 6.57
CA ILE A 102 19.53 -1.40 6.77
C ILE A 102 19.55 -2.66 5.91
N GLU A 103 18.44 -3.41 5.90
CA GLU A 103 18.30 -4.63 5.09
C GLU A 103 18.36 -4.33 3.58
N SER A 104 17.98 -3.12 3.15
CA SER A 104 18.12 -2.67 1.76
C SER A 104 19.57 -2.42 1.32
N LYS A 105 20.46 -2.08 2.27
CA LYS A 105 21.89 -1.81 2.00
C LYS A 105 22.78 -3.06 2.08
N THR A 106 22.35 -4.12 2.76
CA THR A 106 23.10 -5.38 2.88
C THR A 106 22.62 -6.41 1.86
N SER A 107 23.32 -6.51 0.72
CA SER A 107 22.90 -7.26 -0.47
C SER A 107 23.22 -8.77 -0.47
N ASP A 108 23.51 -9.42 0.65
CA ASP A 108 24.17 -10.74 0.61
C ASP A 108 23.28 -11.98 0.86
N ASN A 109 21.98 -11.83 1.09
CA ASN A 109 21.07 -12.98 1.25
C ASN A 109 20.09 -13.12 0.07
N SER A 110 20.28 -14.18 -0.71
CA SER A 110 19.49 -14.56 -1.90
C SER A 110 18.01 -14.81 -1.62
N VAL A 111 17.62 -15.07 -0.36
CA VAL A 111 16.21 -15.21 0.07
C VAL A 111 15.55 -13.84 0.27
N SER A 112 16.32 -12.82 0.66
CA SER A 112 15.82 -11.45 0.79
C SER A 112 15.50 -10.85 -0.58
N ALA A 113 16.26 -11.19 -1.63
CA ALA A 113 16.12 -10.61 -2.97
C ALA A 113 14.72 -10.80 -3.62
N THR A 114 14.02 -11.90 -3.33
CA THR A 114 12.68 -12.15 -3.87
C THR A 114 11.58 -11.42 -3.09
N ILE A 115 11.85 -11.10 -1.82
CA ILE A 115 10.96 -10.32 -0.94
C ILE A 115 11.13 -8.80 -1.23
N LYS A 116 12.31 -8.39 -1.74
CA LYS A 116 12.70 -7.00 -2.03
C LYS A 116 11.83 -6.24 -3.03
N THR A 117 11.09 -6.91 -3.92
CA THR A 117 10.28 -6.21 -4.94
C THR A 117 9.05 -5.50 -4.38
N HIS A 118 8.63 -5.81 -3.15
CA HIS A 118 7.36 -5.34 -2.61
C HIS A 118 7.47 -4.42 -1.37
N HIS A 119 8.66 -4.22 -0.81
CA HIS A 119 8.84 -3.51 0.48
C HIS A 119 9.65 -2.22 0.43
N ASN A 120 10.55 -2.05 -0.54
CA ASN A 120 11.19 -0.77 -0.83
C ASN A 120 10.83 -0.39 -2.27
N VAL A 121 10.78 0.92 -2.57
CA VAL A 121 10.27 1.49 -3.82
C VAL A 121 11.17 1.20 -5.03
N GLY A 122 11.26 -0.07 -5.39
CA GLY A 122 11.64 -0.54 -6.71
C GLY A 122 10.43 -0.99 -7.52
N GLY A 123 9.20 -0.65 -7.12
CA GLY A 123 7.97 -1.24 -7.64
C GLY A 123 6.81 -0.29 -7.92
N LEU A 124 6.98 1.03 -7.82
CA LEU A 124 5.96 1.93 -8.39
C LEU A 124 6.07 1.86 -9.92
N PRO A 125 4.94 1.83 -10.66
CA PRO A 125 4.97 1.90 -12.12
C PRO A 125 5.75 3.14 -12.60
N ASP A 126 6.46 3.01 -13.73
CA ASP A 126 7.27 4.10 -14.31
C ASP A 126 6.47 5.40 -14.56
N HIS A 127 5.13 5.30 -14.67
CA HIS A 127 4.25 6.43 -14.86
C HIS A 127 3.85 7.16 -13.57
N MET A 128 4.06 6.58 -12.39
CA MET A 128 3.83 7.25 -11.11
C MET A 128 5.03 8.16 -10.79
N LYS A 129 4.85 9.47 -10.97
CA LYS A 129 5.90 10.49 -10.77
C LYS A 129 5.92 11.11 -9.37
N MET A 130 5.46 10.38 -8.35
CA MET A 130 5.38 10.88 -6.98
C MET A 130 6.73 10.82 -6.28
N GLU A 131 7.03 11.85 -5.49
CA GLU A 131 8.18 11.87 -4.56
C GLU A 131 7.83 11.14 -3.27
N LEU A 132 8.76 10.35 -2.75
CA LEU A 132 8.52 9.55 -1.54
C LEU A 132 8.76 10.34 -0.26
N VAL A 133 7.88 10.11 0.72
CA VAL A 133 8.03 10.61 2.09
C VAL A 133 7.96 9.43 3.06
N GLU A 134 9.06 9.17 3.76
CA GLU A 134 9.20 8.07 4.71
C GLU A 134 9.41 8.64 6.13
N PRO A 135 8.33 8.86 6.92
CA PRO A 135 8.40 9.62 8.15
C PRO A 135 8.73 8.78 9.40
N LEU A 136 9.03 7.48 9.27
CA LEU A 136 9.23 6.54 10.37
C LEU A 136 10.67 5.99 10.49
#